data_AF-A0A6N7RL89-F1
#
_entry.id   AF-A0A6N7RL89-F1
#
_cell.length_a   1.000
_cell.length_b   1.000
_cell.length_c   1.000
_cell.angle_alpha   90.00
_cell.angle_beta   90.00
_cell.angle_gamma   90.00
#
_symmetry.space_group_name_H-M   'P 1'
#
loop_
_entity.id
_entity.type
_entity.pdbx_description
1 polymer ?
#
loop_
_entity_poly.entity_id
_entity_poly.type
_entity_poly.pdbx_seq_one_letter_code
_entity_poly.pdbx_strand_id
1 'polypeptide(L)'
;MQAERYFGTYARFDTLSKKDAAALLGADNLIGDVFEIVFQTEDGVSTAWMKNRFGGLVGFFDAAFSRELNVLAARGWKLQAVLSFVAFTDHPEPGHYWGQAAVICFDPTLEQAFDPFIASTAQRLSDGVRPEVDLGEQGVEQVVSSNGTWTPKKTVAFPAKEAGTVIMKSRRKMSEKLIEQGRKGNKGCYAVSWLFLLLLVALALFGLKSCGVF
;
A
#
# COMPACT_ATOMS: atom_id res chain seq x y z
N MET A 1 16.62 -5.99 -26.87
CA MET A 1 15.64 -4.92 -26.58
C MET A 1 15.04 -5.22 -25.23
N GLN A 2 15.57 -4.57 -24.18
CA GLN A 2 15.12 -4.75 -22.81
C GLN A 2 13.82 -3.96 -22.69
N ALA A 3 12.68 -4.64 -22.87
CA ALA A 3 11.38 -4.02 -22.65
C ALA A 3 11.34 -3.58 -21.18
N GLU A 4 10.97 -2.31 -20.92
CA GLU A 4 10.82 -1.74 -19.59
C GLU A 4 10.12 -2.77 -18.68
N ARG A 5 10.79 -3.26 -17.63
CA ARG A 5 10.27 -4.29 -16.68
C ARG A 5 9.51 -3.66 -15.52
N TYR A 6 9.29 -2.35 -15.61
CA TYR A 6 8.83 -1.50 -14.54
C TYR A 6 8.02 -0.35 -15.12
N PHE A 7 6.97 0.02 -14.40
CA PHE A 7 6.19 1.22 -14.62
C PHE A 7 5.81 1.80 -13.27
N GLY A 8 6.00 3.11 -13.08
CA GLY A 8 5.68 3.76 -11.83
C GLY A 8 5.18 5.18 -12.05
N THR A 9 4.05 5.52 -11.44
CA THR A 9 3.45 6.86 -11.57
C THR A 9 2.55 7.21 -10.38
N TYR A 10 2.20 8.48 -10.24
CA TYR A 10 1.10 8.89 -9.37
C TYR A 10 -0.17 9.04 -10.19
N ALA A 11 -1.13 8.15 -9.98
CA ALA A 11 -2.40 8.17 -10.71
C ALA A 11 -3.54 8.69 -9.82
N ARG A 12 -4.43 9.49 -10.41
CA ARG A 12 -5.68 9.90 -9.78
C ARG A 12 -6.64 8.73 -9.78
N PHE A 13 -7.32 8.53 -8.65
CA PHE A 13 -8.49 7.66 -8.56
C PHE A 13 -9.68 8.48 -8.07
N ASP A 14 -10.86 8.05 -8.46
CA ASP A 14 -12.13 8.63 -8.04
C ASP A 14 -12.96 7.58 -7.27
N THR A 15 -14.03 8.05 -6.63
CA THR A 15 -14.94 7.21 -5.84
C THR A 15 -16.34 7.24 -6.45
N LEU A 16 -17.10 6.15 -6.33
CA LEU A 16 -18.45 6.07 -6.92
C LEU A 16 -19.41 7.09 -6.30
N SER A 17 -19.27 7.30 -4.99
CA SER A 17 -20.18 8.16 -4.25
C SER A 17 -19.51 8.69 -2.97
N LYS A 18 -20.11 9.74 -2.39
CA LYS A 18 -19.72 10.22 -1.05
C LYS A 18 -19.80 9.14 0.03
N LYS A 19 -20.72 8.17 -0.11
CA LYS A 19 -20.88 7.07 0.84
C LYS A 19 -19.72 6.10 0.75
N ASP A 20 -19.33 5.71 -0.46
CA ASP A 20 -18.22 4.77 -0.69
C ASP A 20 -16.88 5.41 -0.33
N ALA A 21 -16.76 6.72 -0.56
CA ALA A 21 -15.61 7.51 -0.14
C ALA A 21 -15.41 7.60 1.36
N ALA A 22 -16.45 7.44 2.18
CA ALA A 22 -16.31 7.46 3.64
C ALA A 22 -15.36 6.36 4.13
N ALA A 23 -15.27 5.24 3.40
CA ALA A 23 -14.32 4.18 3.69
C ALA A 23 -12.86 4.66 3.61
N LEU A 24 -12.53 5.60 2.72
CA LEU A 24 -11.17 6.15 2.56
C LEU A 24 -10.74 7.04 3.75
N LEU A 25 -11.70 7.60 4.48
CA LEU A 25 -11.44 8.39 5.68
C LEU A 25 -11.31 7.51 6.93
N GLY A 26 -11.73 6.24 6.84
CA GLY A 26 -11.70 5.29 7.93
C GLY A 26 -10.31 4.70 8.23
N ALA A 27 -10.26 3.88 9.28
CA ALA A 27 -9.05 3.18 9.72
C ALA A 27 -8.67 1.98 8.84
N ASP A 28 -9.52 1.61 7.88
CA ASP A 28 -9.31 0.46 7.00
C ASP A 28 -8.55 0.84 5.71
N ASN A 29 -8.42 2.13 5.45
CA ASN A 29 -7.73 2.69 4.28
C ASN A 29 -6.83 3.82 4.75
N LEU A 30 -5.62 3.47 5.16
CA LEU A 30 -4.63 4.42 5.68
C LEU A 30 -3.70 4.91 4.57
N ILE A 31 -3.18 6.12 4.72
CA ILE A 31 -2.14 6.60 3.80
C ILE A 31 -0.92 5.68 3.93
N GLY A 32 -0.36 5.26 2.80
CA GLY A 32 0.69 4.25 2.74
C GLY A 32 0.18 2.81 2.75
N ASP A 33 -1.13 2.55 2.82
CA ASP A 33 -1.63 1.19 2.59
C ASP A 33 -1.42 0.79 1.13
N VAL A 34 -1.04 -0.48 0.93
CA VAL A 34 -0.87 -1.10 -0.38
C VAL A 34 -2.18 -1.78 -0.76
N PHE A 35 -2.67 -1.46 -1.94
CA PHE A 35 -3.89 -1.98 -2.55
C PHE A 35 -3.52 -2.87 -3.72
N GLU A 36 -4.27 -3.96 -3.86
CA GLU A 36 -4.30 -4.75 -5.09
C GLU A 36 -5.06 -3.96 -6.16
N ILE A 37 -4.61 -3.99 -7.40
CA ILE A 37 -5.37 -3.47 -8.54
C ILE A 37 -6.13 -4.63 -9.18
N VAL A 38 -7.45 -4.58 -9.13
CA VAL A 38 -8.34 -5.59 -9.75
C VAL A 38 -9.18 -4.96 -10.84
N PHE A 39 -9.59 -5.75 -11.83
CA PHE A 39 -10.40 -5.25 -12.94
C PHE A 39 -11.84 -5.72 -12.79
N GLN A 40 -12.79 -4.80 -12.93
CA GLN A 40 -14.21 -5.11 -13.04
C GLN A 40 -14.70 -4.68 -14.42
N THR A 41 -15.41 -5.58 -15.08
CA THR A 41 -16.00 -5.31 -16.40
C THR A 41 -17.50 -5.12 -16.25
N GLU A 42 -17.97 -3.91 -16.54
CA GLU A 42 -19.38 -3.55 -16.58
C GLU A 42 -19.70 -2.96 -17.96
N ASP A 43 -20.77 -3.43 -18.61
CA ASP A 43 -21.19 -3.00 -19.94
C ASP A 43 -20.07 -2.99 -21.01
N GLY A 44 -19.15 -3.96 -20.92
CA GLY A 44 -18.01 -4.09 -21.83
C GLY A 44 -16.84 -3.13 -21.54
N VAL A 45 -16.94 -2.31 -20.50
CA VAL A 45 -15.87 -1.42 -20.03
C VAL A 45 -15.14 -2.07 -18.86
N SER A 46 -13.85 -2.36 -19.03
CA SER A 46 -12.99 -2.85 -17.95
C SER A 46 -12.36 -1.69 -17.19
N THR A 47 -12.73 -1.55 -15.92
CA THR A 47 -12.27 -0.49 -15.01
C THR A 47 -11.33 -1.09 -13.97
N ALA A 48 -10.20 -0.43 -13.74
CA ALA A 48 -9.23 -0.81 -12.71
C ALA A 48 -9.64 -0.22 -11.35
N TRP A 49 -9.71 -1.07 -10.33
CA TRP A 49 -10.13 -0.75 -8.97
C TRP A 49 -9.04 -1.01 -7.96
N MET A 50 -8.92 -0.12 -6.99
CA MET A 50 -8.12 -0.33 -5.80
C MET A 50 -8.90 -1.19 -4.80
N LYS A 51 -8.39 -2.39 -4.54
CA LYS A 51 -8.91 -3.32 -3.55
C LYS A 51 -8.02 -3.34 -2.31
N ASN A 52 -8.61 -3.05 -1.16
CA ASN A 52 -7.87 -3.04 0.10
C ASN A 52 -7.61 -4.45 0.62
N ARG A 53 -6.75 -4.58 1.65
CA ARG A 53 -6.42 -5.86 2.28
C ARG A 53 -7.61 -6.60 2.92
N PHE A 54 -8.74 -5.93 3.10
CA PHE A 54 -9.99 -6.49 3.64
C PHE A 54 -10.97 -6.90 2.55
N GLY A 55 -10.58 -6.78 1.27
CA GLY A 55 -11.38 -7.16 0.12
C GLY A 55 -12.34 -6.08 -0.41
N GLY A 56 -12.37 -4.90 0.22
CA GLY A 56 -13.23 -3.79 -0.20
C GLY A 56 -12.64 -3.01 -1.39
N LEU A 57 -13.48 -2.70 -2.37
CA LEU A 57 -13.16 -1.79 -3.47
C LEU A 57 -13.40 -0.34 -3.03
N VAL A 58 -12.37 0.50 -3.13
CA VAL A 58 -12.40 1.83 -2.49
C VAL A 58 -12.28 3.00 -3.45
N GLY A 59 -11.81 2.74 -4.67
CA GLY A 59 -11.64 3.76 -5.69
C GLY A 59 -11.29 3.11 -7.03
N PHE A 60 -11.59 3.83 -8.10
CA PHE A 60 -11.33 3.37 -9.46
C PHE A 60 -10.49 4.39 -10.22
N PHE A 61 -9.72 3.90 -11.19
CA PHE A 61 -8.96 4.73 -12.11
C PHE A 61 -9.81 5.07 -13.33
N ASP A 62 -9.48 6.18 -13.99
CA ASP A 62 -10.16 6.57 -15.23
C ASP A 62 -9.99 5.52 -16.35
N ALA A 63 -10.78 5.66 -17.41
CA ALA A 63 -10.81 4.69 -18.50
C ALA A 63 -9.49 4.59 -19.27
N ALA A 64 -8.73 5.69 -19.40
CA ALA A 64 -7.47 5.69 -20.13
C ALA A 64 -6.41 4.92 -19.35
N PHE A 65 -6.27 5.24 -18.05
CA PHE A 65 -5.32 4.58 -17.17
C PHE A 65 -5.70 3.12 -16.90
N SER A 66 -6.99 2.81 -16.80
CA SER A 66 -7.47 1.42 -16.69
C SER A 66 -7.09 0.56 -17.90
N ARG A 67 -7.05 1.13 -19.11
CA ARG A 67 -6.58 0.41 -20.31
C ARG A 67 -5.08 0.14 -20.27
N GLU A 68 -4.30 1.12 -19.83
CA GLU A 68 -2.85 0.96 -19.65
C GLU A 68 -2.55 -0.14 -18.63
N LEU A 69 -3.21 -0.10 -17.47
CA LEU A 69 -3.08 -1.13 -16.44
C LEU A 69 -3.50 -2.51 -16.95
N ASN A 70 -4.57 -2.61 -17.74
CA ASN A 70 -4.98 -3.87 -18.37
C ASN A 70 -3.87 -4.45 -19.28
N VAL A 71 -3.16 -3.62 -20.03
CA VAL A 71 -2.05 -4.08 -20.87
C VAL A 71 -0.91 -4.63 -20.01
N LEU A 72 -0.58 -3.97 -18.90
CA LEU A 72 0.44 -4.44 -17.96
C LEU A 72 0.03 -5.74 -17.27
N ALA A 73 -1.23 -5.84 -16.84
CA ALA A 73 -1.79 -7.06 -16.26
C ALA A 73 -1.78 -8.23 -17.26
N ALA A 74 -2.11 -7.97 -18.54
CA ALA A 74 -2.06 -8.98 -19.61
C ALA A 74 -0.63 -9.47 -19.89
N ARG A 75 0.41 -8.68 -19.57
CA ARG A 75 1.82 -9.12 -19.59
C ARG A 75 2.20 -9.98 -18.37
N GLY A 76 1.28 -10.23 -17.45
CA GLY A 76 1.52 -10.97 -16.22
C GLY A 76 2.26 -10.18 -15.15
N TRP A 77 2.25 -8.84 -15.24
CA TRP A 77 2.93 -8.00 -14.24
C TRP A 77 2.16 -7.95 -12.93
N LYS A 78 2.89 -7.69 -11.84
CA LYS A 78 2.30 -7.32 -10.56
C LYS A 78 1.91 -5.86 -10.58
N LEU A 79 0.67 -5.56 -10.19
CA LEU A 79 0.13 -4.20 -10.13
C LEU A 79 -0.24 -3.88 -8.68
N GLN A 80 0.37 -2.85 -8.12
CA GLN A 80 0.10 -2.39 -6.76
C GLN A 80 -0.13 -0.88 -6.73
N ALA A 81 -1.05 -0.43 -5.88
CA ALA A 81 -1.32 0.97 -5.66
C ALA A 81 -1.07 1.32 -4.18
N VAL A 82 -0.21 2.28 -3.89
CA VAL A 82 0.05 2.74 -2.53
C VAL A 82 -0.67 4.06 -2.30
N LEU A 83 -1.64 4.09 -1.39
CA LEU A 83 -2.48 5.27 -1.17
C LEU A 83 -1.65 6.48 -0.73
N SER A 84 -1.67 7.55 -1.52
CA SER A 84 -0.85 8.75 -1.26
C SER A 84 -1.61 9.83 -0.52
N PHE A 85 -2.82 10.16 -0.96
CA PHE A 85 -3.70 11.10 -0.28
C PHE A 85 -5.15 10.92 -0.71
N VAL A 86 -6.04 11.49 0.09
CA VAL A 86 -7.48 11.61 -0.19
C VAL A 86 -7.85 13.08 -0.11
N ALA A 87 -8.61 13.56 -1.09
CA ALA A 87 -9.12 14.90 -1.21
C ALA A 87 -10.63 14.89 -1.42
N PHE A 88 -11.25 16.04 -1.15
CA PHE A 88 -12.63 16.33 -1.45
C PHE A 88 -12.69 17.61 -2.27
N THR A 89 -13.48 17.60 -3.33
CA THR A 89 -13.80 18.78 -4.12
C THR A 89 -15.31 18.98 -4.06
N ASP A 90 -15.73 20.18 -3.67
CA ASP A 90 -17.15 20.54 -3.51
C ASP A 90 -17.91 20.73 -4.83
N HIS A 91 -17.19 20.92 -5.96
CA HIS A 91 -17.77 21.10 -7.29
C HIS A 91 -17.37 19.99 -8.29
N PRO A 92 -18.22 19.69 -9.30
CA PRO A 92 -19.62 20.12 -9.41
C PRO A 92 -20.47 19.51 -8.27
N GLU A 93 -21.61 20.12 -7.95
CA GLU A 93 -22.53 19.51 -6.99
C GLU A 93 -23.17 18.24 -7.58
N PRO A 94 -23.25 17.14 -6.82
CA PRO A 94 -22.75 16.97 -5.46
C PRO A 94 -21.22 16.76 -5.43
N GLY A 95 -20.52 17.45 -4.51
CA GLY A 95 -19.07 17.30 -4.38
C GLY A 95 -18.60 15.84 -4.22
N HIS A 96 -17.37 15.56 -4.61
CA HIS A 96 -16.85 14.20 -4.75
C HIS A 96 -15.51 14.04 -4.04
N TYR A 97 -15.23 12.80 -3.64
CA TYR A 97 -13.92 12.43 -3.11
C TYR A 97 -13.09 11.77 -4.19
N TRP A 98 -11.80 12.08 -4.16
CA TRP A 98 -10.80 11.54 -5.04
C TRP A 98 -9.47 11.44 -4.31
N GLY A 99 -8.46 10.87 -4.94
CA GLY A 99 -7.13 10.87 -4.38
C GLY A 99 -6.08 10.55 -5.42
N GLN A 100 -4.84 10.42 -4.97
CA GLN A 100 -3.80 9.78 -5.78
C GLN A 100 -3.23 8.58 -5.06
N ALA A 101 -2.83 7.59 -5.85
CA ALA A 101 -2.01 6.47 -5.41
C ALA A 101 -0.69 6.47 -6.18
N ALA A 102 0.39 6.09 -5.51
CA ALA A 102 1.60 5.68 -6.21
C ALA A 102 1.34 4.29 -6.81
N VAL A 103 1.16 4.22 -8.12
CA VAL A 103 0.93 2.99 -8.85
C VAL A 103 2.27 2.46 -9.30
N ILE A 104 2.57 1.23 -8.90
CA ILE A 104 3.85 0.57 -9.10
C ILE A 104 3.52 -0.78 -9.76
N CYS A 105 3.98 -0.94 -10.99
CA CYS A 105 3.77 -2.13 -11.79
C CYS A 105 5.13 -2.69 -12.22
N PHE A 106 5.33 -3.99 -12.07
CA PHE A 106 6.62 -4.60 -12.36
C PHE A 106 6.51 -6.06 -12.78
N ASP A 107 7.50 -6.51 -13.55
CA ASP A 107 7.67 -7.91 -13.90
C ASP A 107 7.89 -8.74 -12.61
N PRO A 108 7.16 -9.86 -12.39
CA PRO A 108 7.26 -10.65 -11.16
C PRO A 108 8.68 -11.14 -10.84
N THR A 109 9.56 -11.26 -11.84
CA THR A 109 10.97 -11.60 -11.63
C THR A 109 11.75 -10.56 -10.80
N LEU A 110 11.19 -9.37 -10.59
CA LEU A 110 11.76 -8.29 -9.77
C LEU A 110 11.23 -8.25 -8.33
N GLU A 111 10.30 -9.14 -7.97
CA GLU A 111 9.57 -9.13 -6.69
C GLU A 111 10.48 -9.04 -5.45
N GLN A 112 11.57 -9.81 -5.43
CA GLN A 112 12.50 -9.82 -4.30
C GLN A 112 13.08 -8.43 -3.98
N ALA A 113 13.30 -7.60 -4.99
CA ALA A 113 13.81 -6.24 -4.82
C ALA A 113 12.68 -5.21 -4.67
N PHE A 114 11.52 -5.43 -5.31
CA PHE A 114 10.45 -4.44 -5.31
C PHE A 114 9.54 -4.50 -4.09
N ASP A 115 9.38 -5.66 -3.43
CA ASP A 115 8.59 -5.74 -2.19
C ASP A 115 9.17 -4.83 -1.08
N PRO A 116 10.49 -4.86 -0.78
CA PRO A 116 11.09 -3.92 0.20
C PRO A 116 10.99 -2.46 -0.24
N PHE A 117 11.16 -2.18 -1.55
CA PHE A 117 11.03 -0.83 -2.09
C PHE A 117 9.61 -0.27 -1.91
N ILE A 118 8.59 -1.08 -2.17
CA ILE A 118 7.18 -0.72 -2.00
C ILE A 118 6.86 -0.52 -0.52
N ALA A 119 7.39 -1.38 0.37
CA ALA A 119 7.25 -1.21 1.81
C ALA A 119 7.87 0.11 2.31
N SER A 120 9.04 0.49 1.78
CA SER A 120 9.68 1.76 2.08
C SER A 120 8.89 2.96 1.54
N THR A 121 8.38 2.85 0.31
CA THR A 121 7.50 3.85 -0.31
C THR A 121 6.22 4.05 0.50
N ALA A 122 5.57 2.96 0.91
CA ALA A 122 4.43 2.94 1.82
C ALA A 122 4.73 3.65 3.14
N GLN A 123 5.87 3.37 3.76
CA GLN A 123 6.27 4.02 5.01
C GLN A 123 6.44 5.53 4.81
N ARG A 124 7.15 5.95 3.75
CA ARG A 124 7.36 7.38 3.45
C ARG A 124 6.04 8.11 3.19
N LEU A 125 5.14 7.51 2.41
CA LEU A 125 3.80 8.05 2.19
C LEU A 125 3.03 8.16 3.50
N SER A 126 3.13 7.16 4.37
CA SER A 126 2.49 7.19 5.69
C SER A 126 2.99 8.35 6.57
N ASP A 127 4.21 8.82 6.35
CA ASP A 127 4.80 9.99 7.04
C ASP A 127 4.53 11.31 6.31
N GLY A 128 3.84 11.27 5.17
CA GLY A 128 3.47 12.43 4.35
C GLY A 128 4.51 12.82 3.30
N VAL A 129 5.52 11.98 3.07
CA VAL A 129 6.56 12.17 2.06
C VAL A 129 6.18 11.40 0.80
N ARG A 130 6.07 12.09 -0.33
CA ARG A 130 5.73 11.50 -1.63
C ARG A 130 7.01 11.27 -2.46
N PRO A 131 7.66 10.10 -2.38
CA PRO A 131 8.85 9.82 -3.18
C PRO A 131 8.54 9.79 -4.67
N GLU A 132 9.53 10.08 -5.51
CA GLU A 132 9.44 9.74 -6.93
C GLU A 132 9.27 8.22 -7.12
N VAL A 133 8.33 7.83 -7.97
CA VAL A 133 8.12 6.42 -8.34
C VAL A 133 8.26 6.20 -9.84
N ASP A 134 8.40 7.25 -10.64
CA ASP A 134 8.88 7.14 -12.00
C ASP A 134 10.42 7.08 -11.97
N LEU A 135 10.95 5.86 -11.98
CA LEU A 135 12.36 5.59 -11.67
C LEU A 135 13.28 5.63 -12.91
N GLY A 136 12.72 5.50 -14.11
CA GLY A 136 13.48 5.15 -15.31
C GLY A 136 14.32 3.86 -15.15
N GLU A 137 15.13 3.54 -16.16
CA GLU A 137 15.97 2.32 -16.13
C GLU A 137 17.00 2.33 -14.99
N GLN A 138 17.69 3.46 -14.79
CA GLN A 138 18.73 3.59 -13.77
C GLN A 138 18.18 3.44 -12.34
N GLY A 139 17.00 3.99 -12.05
CA GLY A 139 16.39 3.84 -10.73
C GLY A 139 15.94 2.41 -10.49
N VAL A 140 15.44 1.71 -11.51
CA VAL A 140 15.11 0.28 -11.42
C VAL A 140 16.36 -0.56 -11.12
N GLU A 141 17.49 -0.30 -11.80
CA GLU A 141 18.76 -0.97 -11.52
C GLU A 141 19.27 -0.71 -10.09
N GLN A 142 19.07 0.50 -9.54
CA GLN A 142 19.43 0.81 -8.16
C GLN A 142 18.55 0.06 -7.15
N VAL A 143 17.25 -0.06 -7.40
CA VAL A 143 16.36 -0.90 -6.59
C VAL A 143 16.83 -2.36 -6.62
N VAL A 144 17.12 -2.91 -7.80
CA VAL A 144 17.55 -4.30 -7.98
C VAL A 144 18.90 -4.58 -7.30
N SER A 145 19.93 -3.76 -7.59
CA SER A 145 21.28 -3.96 -7.05
C SER A 145 21.38 -3.78 -5.54
N SER A 146 20.47 -3.00 -4.94
CA SER A 146 20.37 -2.77 -3.51
C SER A 146 19.39 -3.69 -2.77
N ASN A 147 18.77 -4.65 -3.48
CA ASN A 147 17.69 -5.50 -2.95
C ASN A 147 16.56 -4.69 -2.29
N GLY A 148 16.16 -3.59 -2.94
CA GLY A 148 15.05 -2.74 -2.50
C GLY A 148 15.35 -1.79 -1.34
N THR A 149 16.60 -1.74 -0.85
CA THR A 149 16.97 -0.83 0.24
C THR A 149 17.19 0.61 -0.22
N TRP A 150 17.54 0.79 -1.50
CA TRP A 150 17.64 2.12 -2.10
C TRP A 150 16.28 2.80 -2.20
N THR A 151 16.26 4.11 -1.96
CA THR A 151 15.06 4.94 -2.15
C THR A 151 15.40 6.25 -2.85
N PRO A 152 14.51 6.75 -3.72
CA PRO A 152 14.73 8.00 -4.43
C PRO A 152 14.70 9.18 -3.47
N LYS A 153 15.69 10.06 -3.58
CA LYS A 153 15.75 11.28 -2.74
C LYS A 153 14.73 12.34 -3.19
N LYS A 154 14.39 12.35 -4.48
CA LYS A 154 13.44 13.29 -5.06
C LYS A 154 12.02 12.97 -4.58
N THR A 155 11.23 14.03 -4.43
CA THR A 155 9.83 13.96 -4.00
C THR A 155 8.92 14.64 -5.01
N VAL A 156 7.68 14.17 -5.09
CA VAL A 156 6.66 14.69 -6.00
C VAL A 156 5.69 15.59 -5.22
N ALA A 157 5.55 16.84 -5.66
CA ALA A 157 4.61 17.79 -5.07
C ALA A 157 3.15 17.35 -5.30
N PHE A 158 2.25 17.67 -4.36
CA PHE A 158 0.81 17.49 -4.55
C PHE A 158 0.35 18.17 -5.85
N PRO A 159 -0.63 17.60 -6.56
CA PRO A 159 -1.21 18.27 -7.72
C PRO A 159 -1.77 19.64 -7.30
N ALA A 160 -1.81 20.57 -8.24
CA ALA A 160 -2.42 21.86 -8.01
C ALA A 160 -3.87 21.67 -7.54
N LYS A 161 -4.25 22.37 -6.47
CA LYS A 161 -5.61 22.30 -5.93
C LYS A 161 -6.51 23.16 -6.79
N GLU A 162 -7.56 22.57 -7.31
CA GLU A 162 -8.67 23.32 -7.90
C GLU A 162 -9.42 24.08 -6.80
N ALA A 163 -10.11 25.16 -7.17
CA ALA A 163 -10.95 25.90 -6.24
C ALA A 163 -11.96 24.95 -5.56
N GLY A 164 -12.14 25.09 -4.25
CA GLY A 164 -13.03 24.22 -3.49
C GLY A 164 -12.48 22.81 -3.16
N THR A 165 -11.21 22.54 -3.49
CA THR A 165 -10.54 21.28 -3.14
C THR A 165 -9.81 21.35 -1.81
N VAL A 166 -10.07 20.39 -0.92
CA VAL A 166 -9.36 20.20 0.35
C VAL A 166 -8.73 18.80 0.41
N ILE A 167 -7.46 18.74 0.80
CA ILE A 167 -6.81 17.45 1.10
C ILE A 167 -7.26 17.02 2.49
N MET A 168 -8.01 15.93 2.55
CA MET A 168 -8.61 15.38 3.77
C MET A 168 -7.61 14.54 4.55
N LYS A 169 -6.75 13.80 3.83
CA LYS A 169 -5.78 12.87 4.42
C LYS A 169 -4.53 12.82 3.54
N SER A 170 -3.37 13.11 4.11
CA SER A 170 -2.07 13.10 3.39
C SER A 170 -0.96 12.35 4.11
N ARG A 171 -1.20 11.91 5.35
CA ARG A 171 -0.30 11.10 6.17
C ARG A 171 -1.11 10.33 7.22
N ARG A 172 -0.51 9.32 7.85
CA ARG A 172 -1.09 8.65 9.00
C ARG A 172 -1.01 9.53 10.24
N LYS A 173 -2.12 9.61 10.98
CA LYS A 173 -2.17 10.21 12.32
C LYS A 173 -1.55 9.27 13.34
N MET A 174 -1.17 9.81 14.49
CA MET A 174 -0.63 9.03 15.61
C MET A 174 -1.61 7.94 16.07
N SER A 175 -2.90 8.26 16.13
CA SER A 175 -3.96 7.30 16.45
C SER A 175 -4.02 6.13 15.46
N GLU A 176 -3.90 6.40 14.16
CA GLU A 176 -3.89 5.36 13.12
C GLU A 176 -2.64 4.48 13.22
N LYS A 177 -1.48 5.06 13.54
CA LYS A 177 -0.24 4.29 13.80
C LYS A 177 -0.43 3.33 14.99
N LEU A 178 -1.08 3.78 16.06
CA LEU A 178 -1.38 2.94 17.23
C LEU A 178 -2.36 1.81 16.90
N ILE A 179 -3.41 2.08 16.11
CA ILE A 179 -4.35 1.05 15.64
C ILE A 179 -3.63 0.00 14.81
N GLU A 180 -2.76 0.40 13.88
CA GLU A 180 -1.97 -0.55 13.08
C GLU A 180 -0.97 -1.34 13.92
N GLN A 181 -0.35 -0.72 14.92
CA GLN A 181 0.51 -1.44 15.86
C GLN A 181 -0.29 -2.49 16.64
N GLY A 182 -1.52 -2.17 17.05
CA GLY A 182 -2.45 -3.13 17.65
C GLY A 182 -2.79 -4.29 16.72
N ARG A 183 -3.12 -4.01 15.45
CA ARG A 183 -3.46 -5.02 14.43
C ARG A 183 -2.30 -5.92 14.02
N LYS A 184 -1.08 -5.38 13.96
CA LYS A 184 0.13 -6.17 13.65
C LYS A 184 0.32 -7.30 14.67
N GLY A 185 -0.21 -7.13 15.88
CA GLY A 185 -0.11 -8.09 16.97
C GLY A 185 1.34 -8.21 17.44
N ASN A 186 1.53 -8.50 18.72
CA ASN A 186 2.88 -8.59 19.29
C ASN A 186 3.48 -9.98 19.02
N LYS A 187 3.58 -10.39 17.74
CA LYS A 187 4.00 -11.74 17.32
C LYS A 187 5.34 -12.17 17.95
N GLY A 188 6.29 -11.24 18.08
CA GLY A 188 7.56 -11.47 18.75
C GLY A 188 7.45 -11.64 20.27
N CYS A 189 6.58 -10.86 20.93
CA CYS A 189 6.34 -10.99 22.37
C CYS A 189 5.65 -12.31 22.72
N TYR A 190 4.74 -12.78 21.86
CA TYR A 190 4.16 -14.12 22.00
C TYR A 190 5.22 -15.22 21.87
N ALA A 191 6.07 -15.19 20.84
CA ALA A 191 7.11 -16.22 20.66
C ALA A 191 8.08 -16.29 21.87
N VAL A 192 8.49 -15.15 22.41
CA VAL A 192 9.34 -15.07 23.60
C VAL A 192 8.61 -15.57 24.86
N SER A 193 7.34 -15.21 25.03
CA SER A 193 6.50 -15.68 26.14
C SER A 193 6.32 -17.21 26.09
N TRP A 194 6.05 -17.77 24.91
CA TRP A 194 5.95 -19.22 24.72
C TRP A 194 7.26 -19.95 25.03
N LEU A 195 8.40 -19.44 24.55
CA LEU A 195 9.73 -19.99 24.87
C LEU A 195 10.01 -19.98 26.37
N PHE A 196 9.69 -18.87 27.05
CA PHE A 196 9.86 -18.76 28.49
C PHE A 196 8.97 -19.74 29.26
N LEU A 197 7.70 -19.86 28.90
CA LEU A 197 6.76 -20.80 29.53
C LEU A 197 7.21 -22.26 29.34
N LEU A 198 7.67 -22.62 28.14
CA LEU A 198 8.20 -23.96 27.88
C LEU A 198 9.45 -24.26 28.71
N LEU A 199 10.36 -23.28 28.86
CA LEU A 199 11.54 -23.42 29.71
C LEU A 199 11.17 -23.58 31.18
N LEU A 200 10.19 -22.83 31.67
CA LEU A 200 9.72 -22.90 33.05
C LEU A 200 9.08 -24.26 33.36
N VAL A 201 8.26 -24.79 32.45
CA VAL A 201 7.70 -26.15 32.55
C VAL A 201 8.80 -27.21 32.55
N ALA A 202 9.79 -27.09 31.65
CA ALA A 202 10.91 -28.03 31.60
C ALA A 202 11.72 -28.02 32.91
N LEU A 203 11.99 -26.85 33.49
CA LEU A 203 12.66 -26.72 34.78
C LEU A 203 11.84 -27.29 35.94
N ALA A 204 10.52 -27.07 35.95
CA ALA A 204 9.64 -27.65 36.96
C ALA A 204 9.61 -29.19 36.88
N LEU A 205 9.49 -29.75 35.68
CA LEU A 205 9.55 -31.20 35.46
C LEU A 205 10.91 -31.79 35.86
N PHE A 206 12.00 -31.11 35.50
CA PHE A 206 13.35 -31.53 35.89
C PHE A 206 13.55 -31.46 37.41
N GLY A 207 13.06 -30.40 38.05
CA GLY A 207 13.08 -30.24 39.51
C GLY A 207 12.29 -31.34 40.22
N LEU A 208 11.05 -31.59 39.79
CA LEU A 208 10.21 -32.66 40.35
C LEU A 208 10.84 -34.05 40.19
N LYS A 209 11.45 -34.32 39.03
CA LYS A 209 12.20 -35.57 38.79
C LYS A 209 13.45 -35.67 39.68
N SER A 210 14.18 -34.57 39.87
CA SER A 210 15.35 -34.55 40.75
C SER A 210 15.00 -34.75 42.23
N CYS A 211 13.78 -34.40 42.63
CA CYS A 211 13.23 -34.61 43.97
C CYS A 211 12.55 -35.98 44.15
N GLY A 212 12.56 -36.86 43.13
CA GLY A 212 12.02 -38.22 43.22
C GLY A 212 10.48 -38.29 43.31
N VAL A 213 9.78 -37.26 42.86
CA VAL A 213 8.32 -37.21 42.91
C VAL A 213 7.69 -38.17 41.87
N PHE A 214 8.42 -38.49 40.79
CA PHE A 214 8.13 -39.55 39.81
C PHE A 214 9.43 -40.03 39.13
#